data_AF-A0A0T6Z9A7-F1
#
_entry.id   AF-A0A0T6Z9A7-F1
#
_cell.length_a   1.000
_cell.length_b   1.000
_cell.length_c   1.000
_cell.angle_alpha   90.00
_cell.angle_beta   90.00
_cell.angle_gamma   90.00
#
_symmetry.space_group_name_H-M   'P 1'
#
loop_
_entity.id
_entity.type
_entity.pdbx_description
1 polymer ?
#
loop_
_entity_poly.entity_id
_entity_poly.type
_entity_poly.pdbx_seq_one_letter_code
_entity_poly.pdbx_strand_id
1 'polypeptide(L)'
;MYLPEMPWSVPLQVTFQNGNNRTFSSVFDALVFLENEWPRRRGRRYEQAVEVCRRALNRKMPVAIAREAFVAACLEAGLPANGLAHRTSSRSDDRRNAA
;
A
#
# COMPACT_ATOMS: atom_id res chain seq x y z
N MET A 1 -13.82 -20.73 1.74
CA MET A 1 -14.12 -19.47 2.44
C MET A 1 -13.73 -18.33 1.53
N TYR A 2 -14.67 -17.47 1.13
CA TYR A 2 -14.36 -16.26 0.36
C TYR A 2 -13.89 -15.18 1.33
N LEU A 3 -12.59 -14.87 1.31
CA LEU A 3 -12.07 -13.74 2.08
C LEU A 3 -12.54 -12.45 1.40
N PRO A 4 -13.06 -11.47 2.15
CA PRO A 4 -13.49 -10.21 1.56
C PRO A 4 -12.25 -9.42 1.13
N GLU A 5 -11.99 -9.39 -0.17
CA GLU A 5 -10.81 -8.73 -0.74
C GLU A 5 -10.83 -7.20 -0.63
N MET A 6 -11.88 -6.58 -0.06
CA MET A 6 -12.00 -5.15 0.25
C MET A 6 -11.02 -4.25 -0.53
N PRO A 7 -11.24 -4.09 -1.85
CA PRO A 7 -10.30 -3.44 -2.73
C PRO A 7 -10.19 -1.96 -2.36
N TRP A 8 -8.99 -1.41 -2.50
CA TRP A 8 -8.76 0.02 -2.37
C TRP A 8 -9.21 0.73 -3.63
N SER A 9 -9.81 1.91 -3.48
CA SER A 9 -10.21 2.76 -4.61
C SER A 9 -9.02 3.18 -5.47
N VAL A 10 -7.84 3.33 -4.85
CA VAL A 10 -6.57 3.61 -5.52
C VAL A 10 -5.53 2.65 -4.94
N PRO A 11 -4.93 1.76 -5.75
CA PRO A 11 -3.87 0.87 -5.28
C PRO A 11 -2.70 1.68 -4.69
N LEU A 12 -2.05 1.18 -3.64
CA LEU A 12 -0.79 1.78 -3.16
C LEU A 12 0.39 0.98 -3.65
N GLN A 13 1.43 1.66 -4.10
CA GLN A 13 2.72 1.10 -4.37
C GLN A 13 3.66 1.45 -3.22
N VAL A 14 4.24 0.44 -2.59
CA VAL A 14 5.27 0.61 -1.55
C VAL A 14 6.62 0.25 -2.14
N THR A 15 7.60 1.13 -1.94
CA THR A 15 8.99 0.89 -2.32
C THR A 15 9.77 0.36 -1.11
N PHE A 16 10.43 -0.77 -1.29
CA PHE A 16 11.30 -1.39 -0.30
C PHE A 16 12.73 -0.87 -0.42
N GLN A 17 13.50 -1.02 0.66
CA GLN A 17 14.89 -0.57 0.73
C GLN A 17 15.82 -1.27 -0.28
N ASN A 18 15.43 -2.43 -0.77
CA ASN A 18 16.14 -3.18 -1.82
C ASN A 18 15.81 -2.69 -3.25
N GLY A 19 15.01 -1.63 -3.40
CA GLY A 19 14.57 -1.10 -4.70
C GLY A 19 13.37 -1.84 -5.32
N ASN A 20 12.84 -2.86 -4.65
CA ASN A 20 11.64 -3.53 -5.12
C ASN A 20 10.40 -2.68 -4.81
N ASN A 21 9.45 -2.67 -5.74
CA ASN A 21 8.16 -2.03 -5.54
C ASN A 21 7.07 -3.09 -5.49
N ARG A 22 6.15 -3.00 -4.52
CA ARG A 22 4.97 -3.87 -4.46
C ARG A 22 3.71 -3.05 -4.47
N THR A 23 2.76 -3.49 -5.28
CA THR A 23 1.44 -2.89 -5.36
C THR A 23 0.48 -3.65 -4.46
N PHE A 24 -0.28 -2.90 -3.68
CA PHE A 24 -1.32 -3.36 -2.79
C PHE A 24 -2.65 -2.83 -3.31
N SER A 25 -3.51 -3.74 -3.74
CA SER A 25 -4.83 -3.40 -4.30
C SER A 25 -5.94 -3.60 -3.28
N SER A 26 -5.66 -4.22 -2.13
CA SER A 26 -6.64 -4.56 -1.11
C SER A 26 -6.14 -4.37 0.32
N VAL A 27 -7.09 -4.28 1.27
CA VAL A 27 -6.78 -4.35 2.71
C VAL A 27 -6.18 -5.71 3.08
N PHE A 28 -6.62 -6.79 2.42
CA PHE A 28 -6.14 -8.13 2.70
C PHE A 28 -4.66 -8.28 2.36
N ASP A 29 -4.24 -7.86 1.16
CA ASP A 29 -2.84 -7.88 0.76
C ASP A 29 -1.95 -7.08 1.73
N ALA A 30 -2.45 -5.92 2.16
CA ALA A 30 -1.74 -5.08 3.13
C ALA A 30 -1.58 -5.78 4.48
N LEU A 31 -2.63 -6.45 4.98
CA LEU A 31 -2.58 -7.19 6.24
C LEU A 31 -1.62 -8.38 6.17
N VAL A 32 -1.68 -9.16 5.10
CA VAL A 32 -0.77 -10.30 4.87
C VAL A 32 0.68 -9.83 4.87
N PHE A 33 0.95 -8.69 4.24
CA PHE A 33 2.29 -8.10 4.20
C PHE A 33 2.74 -7.60 5.57
N LEU A 34 1.86 -6.92 6.33
CA LEU A 34 2.14 -6.52 7.71
C LEU A 34 2.50 -7.73 8.60
N GLU A 35 1.78 -8.84 8.45
CA GLU A 35 1.97 -10.03 9.31
C GLU A 35 3.18 -10.87 8.91
N ASN A 36 3.52 -10.97 7.62
CA ASN A 36 4.54 -11.91 7.13
C ASN A 36 5.87 -11.24 6.76
N GLU A 37 5.83 -10.11 6.08
CA GLU A 37 7.00 -9.54 5.39
C GLU A 37 7.45 -8.19 5.96
N TRP A 38 6.75 -7.68 6.97
CA TRP A 38 7.07 -6.39 7.56
C TRP A 38 8.44 -6.39 8.27
N PRO A 39 9.39 -5.55 7.83
CA PRO A 39 10.79 -5.61 8.27
C PRO A 39 10.99 -5.09 9.70
N ARG A 40 10.10 -4.21 10.19
CA ARG A 40 10.18 -3.62 11.54
C ARG A 40 8.88 -3.84 12.30
N ARG A 41 8.71 -5.00 12.92
CA ARG A 41 7.55 -5.36 13.76
C ARG A 41 7.45 -4.57 15.08
N ARG A 42 7.96 -3.35 15.12
CA ARG A 42 7.94 -2.46 16.29
C ARG A 42 7.58 -1.06 15.81
N GLY A 43 6.49 -0.50 16.32
CA GLY A 43 6.01 0.82 15.97
C GLY A 43 4.54 0.95 16.32
N ARG A 44 4.15 2.09 16.91
CA ARG A 44 2.74 2.30 17.31
C ARG A 44 1.83 2.36 16.10
N ARG A 45 2.31 2.87 14.95
CA ARG A 45 1.50 2.89 13.72
C ARG A 45 1.41 1.52 13.08
N TYR A 46 2.43 0.67 13.22
CA TYR A 46 2.36 -0.74 12.76
C TYR A 46 1.24 -1.50 13.49
N GLU A 47 1.23 -1.47 14.83
CA GLU A 47 0.20 -2.15 15.63
C GLU A 47 -1.20 -1.61 15.30
N GLN A 48 -1.31 -0.29 15.18
CA GLN A 48 -2.54 0.37 14.77
C GLN A 48 -2.97 -0.06 13.36
N ALA A 49 -2.07 -0.13 12.38
CA ALA A 49 -2.39 -0.56 11.03
C ALA A 49 -2.90 -2.00 10.97
N VAL A 50 -2.27 -2.92 11.71
CA VAL A 50 -2.74 -4.32 11.81
C VAL A 50 -4.16 -4.39 12.38
N GLU A 51 -4.41 -3.71 13.49
CA GLU A 51 -5.74 -3.68 14.13
C GLU A 51 -6.79 -3.05 13.21
N VAL A 52 -6.44 -1.95 12.54
CA VAL A 52 -7.35 -1.23 11.64
C VAL A 52 -7.67 -2.08 10.41
N CYS A 53 -6.68 -2.71 9.78
CA CYS A 53 -6.88 -3.60 8.64
C CYS A 53 -7.78 -4.80 9.02
N ARG A 54 -7.55 -5.40 10.19
CA ARG A 54 -8.37 -6.50 10.71
C ARG A 54 -9.82 -6.07 10.94
N ARG A 55 -10.04 -4.91 11.56
CA ARG A 55 -11.38 -4.35 11.76
C ARG A 55 -12.07 -4.00 10.44
N ALA A 56 -11.34 -3.48 9.47
CA ALA A 56 -11.85 -3.20 8.14
C ALA A 56 -12.34 -4.49 7.47
N LEU A 57 -11.54 -5.57 7.46
CA LEU A 57 -11.96 -6.88 6.92
C LEU A 57 -13.23 -7.44 7.60
N ASN A 58 -13.44 -7.13 8.88
CA ASN A 58 -14.65 -7.47 9.62
C ASN A 58 -15.83 -6.50 9.38
N ARG A 59 -15.72 -5.59 8.39
CA ARG A 59 -16.69 -4.51 8.09
C ARG A 59 -16.99 -3.58 9.27
N LYS A 60 -16.11 -3.55 10.27
CA LYS A 60 -16.23 -2.68 11.45
C LYS A 60 -15.62 -1.29 11.23
N MET A 61 -14.80 -1.13 10.20
CA MET A 61 -14.21 0.16 9.82
C MET A 61 -14.17 0.37 8.31
N PRO A 62 -14.16 1.63 7.85
CA PRO A 62 -14.02 1.93 6.43
C PRO A 62 -12.66 1.53 5.88
N VAL A 63 -12.65 1.01 4.66
CA VAL A 63 -11.43 0.65 3.92
C VAL A 63 -10.48 1.84 3.75
N ALA A 64 -11.01 3.05 3.61
CA ALA A 64 -10.22 4.28 3.54
C ALA A 64 -9.35 4.50 4.80
N ILE A 65 -9.89 4.21 6.00
CA ILE A 65 -9.14 4.35 7.26
C ILE A 65 -8.04 3.29 7.36
N ALA A 66 -8.29 2.06 6.89
CA ALA A 66 -7.27 1.02 6.81
C ALA A 66 -6.12 1.42 5.87
N ARG A 67 -6.45 2.01 4.72
CA ARG A 67 -5.46 2.53 3.79
C ARG A 67 -4.60 3.63 4.42
N GLU A 68 -5.22 4.60 5.10
CA GLU A 68 -4.49 5.68 5.78
C GLU A 68 -3.59 5.16 6.90
N ALA A 69 -4.09 4.21 7.72
CA ALA A 69 -3.30 3.59 8.78
C ALA A 69 -2.09 2.83 8.21
N PHE A 70 -2.27 2.13 7.08
CA PHE A 70 -1.18 1.46 6.38
C PHE A 70 -0.13 2.44 5.86
N VAL A 71 -0.54 3.53 5.20
CA VAL A 71 0.38 4.59 4.74
C VAL A 71 1.16 5.18 5.93
N ALA A 72 0.47 5.46 7.04
CA ALA A 72 1.09 5.96 8.26
C ALA A 72 2.13 5.00 8.85
N ALA A 73 1.89 3.68 8.79
CA ALA A 73 2.86 2.67 9.18
C ALA A 73 4.06 2.62 8.23
N CYS A 74 3.83 2.73 6.92
CA CYS A 74 4.90 2.81 5.93
C CYS A 74 5.80 4.02 6.17
N LEU A 75 5.21 5.20 6.43
CA LEU A 75 5.95 6.42 6.76
C LEU A 75 6.80 6.25 8.03
N GLU A 76 6.26 5.64 9.10
CA GLU A 76 7.03 5.36 10.33
C GLU A 76 8.20 4.40 10.06
N ALA A 77 8.00 3.40 9.19
CA ALA A 77 9.04 2.45 8.82
C ALA A 77 10.09 2.99 7.84
N GLY A 78 9.89 4.20 7.28
CA GLY A 78 10.72 4.76 6.22
C GLY A 78 10.51 4.08 4.86
N LEU A 79 9.33 3.52 4.63
CA LEU A 79 8.92 2.91 3.36
C LEU A 79 8.04 3.91 2.59
N PRO A 80 8.48 4.41 1.42
CA PRO A 80 7.65 5.29 0.59
C PRO A 80 6.40 4.54 0.12
N ALA A 81 5.22 5.06 0.43
CA ALA A 81 3.93 4.53 -0.02
C ALA A 81 3.23 5.57 -0.90
N ASN A 82 3.04 5.27 -2.18
CA ASN A 82 2.45 6.17 -3.15
C ASN A 82 1.15 5.59 -3.72
N GLY A 83 0.13 6.42 -3.90
CA GLY A 83 -1.03 6.02 -4.69
C GLY A 83 -0.66 5.85 -6.15
N LEU A 84 -0.92 4.68 -6.73
CA LEU A 84 -0.91 4.50 -8.18
C LEU A 84 -2.15 5.20 -8.75
N ALA A 85 -2.11 6.54 -8.80
CA ALA A 85 -2.88 7.25 -9.80
C ALA A 85 -2.40 6.71 -11.15
N HIS A 86 -3.33 6.21 -11.96
CA HIS A 86 -3.13 5.64 -13.30
C HIS A 86 -2.00 6.41 -13.99
N ARG A 87 -0.79 5.83 -13.99
CA ARG A 87 0.33 6.38 -14.71
C ARG A 87 0.00 6.18 -16.18
N THR A 88 -0.66 7.17 -16.79
CA THR A 88 -0.52 7.35 -18.23
C THR A 88 0.98 7.46 -18.45
N SER A 89 1.54 6.43 -19.05
CA SER A 89 2.96 6.36 -19.41
C SER A 89 3.22 7.43 -20.46
N SER A 90 3.32 8.69 -20.06
CA SER A 90 3.88 9.76 -20.88
C SER A 90 5.40 9.61 -20.83
N ARG A 91 5.92 8.58 -21.50
CA ARG A 91 7.28 8.58 -22.03
C ARG A 91 7.28 9.58 -23.18
N SER A 92 7.36 10.86 -22.82
CA SER A 92 7.74 11.93 -23.74
C SER A 92 9.23 11.77 -24.02
N ASP A 93 9.59 10.88 -24.96
CA ASP A 93 10.90 10.93 -25.62
C ASP A 93 10.72 11.72 -26.93
N ASP A 94 10.67 13.04 -26.74
CA ASP A 94 10.85 14.04 -27.77
C ASP A 94 12.36 14.14 -28.06
N ARG A 95 12.86 13.37 -29.04
CA ARG A 95 14.20 13.60 -29.63
C ARG A 95 14.22 13.31 -31.14
N ARG A 96 14.05 14.42 -31.88
CA ARG A 96 14.75 14.80 -33.13
C ARG A 96 14.67 13.83 -34.32
N ASN A 97 13.86 14.20 -35.31
CA ASN A 97 14.21 13.97 -36.71
C ASN A 97 14.38 15.33 -37.41
N ALA A 98 15.62 15.76 -37.57
CA ALA A 98 16.00 16.80 -38.51
C ALA A 98 16.69 16.08 -39.68
N ALA A 99 16.03 16.06 -40.83
CA ALA A 99 16.59 15.74 -42.13
C ALA A 99 15.89 16.61 -43.16
#